data_AF-A0A540NG04-F1
#
_entry.id   AF-A0A540NG04-F1
#
_cell.length_a   1.000
_cell.length_b   1.000
_cell.length_c   1.000
_cell.angle_alpha   90.00
_cell.angle_beta   90.00
_cell.angle_gamma   90.00
#
_symmetry.space_group_name_H-M   'P 1'
#
loop_
_entity.id
_entity.type
_entity.pdbx_description
1 polymer ?
#
loop_
_entity_poly.entity_id
_entity_poly.type
_entity_poly.pdbx_seq_one_letter_code
_entity_poly.pdbx_strand_id
1 'polypeptide(L)'
;MTLILEGVLPEGFLERTKDRGMVVKSWEPQVVVLKKESVGGFVTLCGWNSVLEAVVAGVPMIAWPLHAEQHMNMNVLAMDMEMAITVEQRDEEDGFVSGGGVGEMRKMGS
;
A
#
# COMPACT_ATOMS: atom_id res chain seq x y z
N MET A 1 13.81 -10.18 12.00
CA MET A 1 13.86 -8.79 12.49
C MET A 1 12.49 -8.48 13.06
N THR A 2 12.39 -8.17 14.35
CA THR A 2 11.13 -7.81 15.02
C THR A 2 11.08 -6.30 15.15
N LEU A 3 10.00 -5.67 14.68
CA LEU A 3 9.78 -4.23 14.85
C LEU A 3 9.32 -3.94 16.28
N ILE A 4 9.96 -2.96 16.92
CA ILE A 4 9.48 -2.37 18.17
C ILE A 4 8.38 -1.37 17.78
N LEU A 5 7.14 -1.62 18.20
CA LEU A 5 6.01 -0.73 17.90
C LEU A 5 5.97 0.51 18.81
N GLU A 6 6.59 0.42 19.99
CA GLU A 6 6.70 1.53 20.94
C GLU A 6 7.54 2.64 20.31
N GLY A 7 6.93 3.82 20.16
CA GLY A 7 7.56 5.00 19.54
C GLY A 7 7.33 5.15 18.03
N VAL A 8 6.78 4.14 17.35
CA VAL A 8 6.41 4.23 15.91
C VAL A 8 4.93 4.51 15.72
N LEU A 9 4.08 3.94 16.59
CA LEU A 9 2.63 4.12 16.53
C LEU A 9 2.17 5.17 17.53
N PRO A 10 1.11 5.96 17.21
CA PRO A 10 0.51 6.88 18.17
C PRO A 10 0.01 6.16 19.43
N GLU A 11 0.02 6.86 20.56
CA GLU A 11 -0.51 6.34 21.83
C GLU A 11 -1.95 5.83 21.65
N GLY A 12 -2.23 4.63 22.19
CA GLY A 12 -3.54 3.98 22.11
C GLY A 12 -3.96 3.50 20.72
N PHE A 13 -3.09 3.53 19.70
CA PHE A 13 -3.44 3.12 18.33
C PHE A 13 -3.99 1.70 18.27
N LEU A 14 -3.27 0.72 18.84
CA LEU A 14 -3.67 -0.69 18.81
C LEU A 14 -5.03 -0.91 19.47
N GLU A 15 -5.29 -0.24 20.61
CA GLU A 15 -6.55 -0.35 21.33
C GLU A 15 -7.71 0.23 20.51
N ARG A 16 -7.51 1.40 19.88
CA ARG A 16 -8.53 2.03 19.03
C ARG A 16 -8.84 1.22 17.76
N THR A 17 -7.92 0.39 17.28
CA THR A 17 -8.08 -0.35 16.02
C THR A 17 -8.33 -1.84 16.19
N LYS A 18 -8.30 -2.39 17.41
CA LYS A 18 -8.28 -3.85 17.68
C LYS A 18 -9.40 -4.64 17.01
N ASP A 19 -10.58 -4.04 16.85
CA ASP A 19 -11.76 -4.72 16.29
C ASP A 19 -11.81 -4.70 14.76
N ARG A 20 -10.93 -3.93 14.10
CA ARG A 20 -10.95 -3.68 12.65
C ARG A 20 -9.58 -3.73 11.96
N GLY A 21 -8.50 -3.88 12.72
CA GLY A 21 -7.14 -3.83 12.21
C GLY A 21 -6.21 -4.71 13.02
N MET A 22 -5.20 -5.25 12.34
CA MET A 22 -4.18 -6.11 12.92
C MET A 22 -2.81 -5.59 12.53
N VAL A 23 -1.90 -5.47 13.52
CA VAL A 23 -0.51 -5.08 13.28
C VAL A 23 0.38 -6.30 13.48
N VAL A 24 1.07 -6.71 12.41
CA VAL A 24 2.01 -7.83 12.45
C VAL A 24 3.42 -7.28 12.71
N LYS A 25 4.07 -7.75 13.78
CA LYS A 25 5.38 -7.22 14.25
C LYS A 25 6.60 -7.88 13.58
N SER A 26 6.36 -8.98 12.87
CA SER A 26 7.36 -9.76 12.16
C SER A 26 7.03 -9.81 10.68
N TRP A 27 7.99 -10.30 9.89
CA TRP A 27 7.72 -10.58 8.49
C TRP A 27 6.62 -11.63 8.34
N GLU A 28 5.68 -11.36 7.45
CA GLU A 28 4.60 -12.26 7.06
C GLU A 28 4.73 -12.54 5.55
N PRO A 29 4.40 -13.75 5.05
CA PRO A 29 4.38 -14.04 3.63
C PRO A 29 3.34 -13.17 2.89
N GLN A 30 3.76 -12.00 2.39
CA GLN A 30 2.91 -11.01 1.72
C GLN A 30 2.05 -11.62 0.62
N VAL A 31 2.63 -12.51 -0.20
CA VAL A 31 1.92 -13.25 -1.25
C VAL A 31 0.72 -14.04 -0.71
N VAL A 32 0.85 -14.65 0.47
CA VAL A 32 -0.25 -15.42 1.09
C VAL A 32 -1.36 -14.48 1.56
N VAL A 33 -1.00 -13.28 2.03
CA VAL A 33 -1.97 -12.25 2.41
C VAL A 33 -2.71 -11.73 1.17
N LEU A 34 -1.99 -11.31 0.13
CA LEU A 34 -2.57 -10.72 -1.09
C LEU A 34 -3.52 -11.67 -1.84
N LYS A 35 -3.31 -12.99 -1.75
CA LYS A 35 -4.18 -13.99 -2.37
C LYS A 35 -5.52 -14.21 -1.67
N LYS A 36 -5.75 -13.65 -0.48
CA LYS A 36 -7.01 -13.81 0.24
C LYS A 36 -8.10 -12.98 -0.42
N GLU A 37 -9.27 -13.56 -0.67
CA GLU A 37 -10.43 -12.85 -1.22
C GLU A 37 -10.87 -11.63 -0.39
N SER A 38 -10.60 -11.67 0.92
CA SER A 38 -10.89 -10.57 1.85
C SER A 38 -9.99 -9.33 1.65
N VAL A 39 -8.92 -9.43 0.85
CA VAL A 39 -8.05 -8.28 0.57
C VAL A 39 -8.66 -7.44 -0.55
N GLY A 40 -9.08 -6.23 -0.19
CA GLY A 40 -9.67 -5.26 -1.11
C GLY A 40 -8.67 -4.29 -1.75
N GLY A 41 -7.46 -4.16 -1.21
CA GLY A 41 -6.45 -3.24 -1.73
C GLY A 41 -5.12 -3.32 -0.98
N PHE A 42 -4.07 -2.73 -1.55
CA PHE A 42 -2.71 -2.79 -1.04
C PHE A 42 -1.99 -1.44 -1.11
N VAL A 43 -1.58 -0.91 0.05
CA VAL A 43 -0.70 0.28 0.11
C VAL A 43 0.74 -0.19 -0.03
N THR A 44 1.47 0.32 -1.03
CA THR A 44 2.81 -0.17 -1.37
C THR A 44 3.81 0.95 -1.62
N LEU A 45 5.06 0.71 -1.22
CA LEU A 45 6.20 1.58 -1.57
C LEU A 45 6.65 1.41 -3.03
N CYS A 46 5.91 0.64 -3.84
CA CYS A 46 6.18 0.45 -5.26
C CYS A 46 7.52 -0.24 -5.57
N GLY A 47 8.05 -1.04 -4.64
CA GLY A 47 9.15 -1.95 -4.94
C GLY A 47 8.71 -3.03 -5.92
N TRP A 48 9.54 -3.34 -6.92
CA TRP A 48 9.13 -4.16 -8.08
C TRP A 48 8.53 -5.53 -7.72
N ASN A 49 9.10 -6.22 -6.72
CA ASN A 49 8.56 -7.50 -6.26
C ASN A 49 7.16 -7.35 -5.68
N SER A 50 6.94 -6.38 -4.77
CA SER A 50 5.61 -6.13 -4.20
C SER A 50 4.58 -5.74 -5.25
N VAL A 51 5.01 -4.99 -6.26
CA VAL A 51 4.17 -4.64 -7.41
C VAL A 51 3.73 -5.90 -8.17
N LEU A 52 4.68 -6.75 -8.56
CA LEU A 52 4.38 -7.97 -9.29
C LEU A 52 3.46 -8.93 -8.50
N GLU A 53 3.69 -9.06 -7.19
CA GLU A 53 2.84 -9.87 -6.33
C GLU A 53 1.39 -9.39 -6.30
N ALA A 54 1.18 -8.07 -6.24
CA ALA A 54 -0.16 -7.47 -6.23
C ALA A 54 -0.85 -7.57 -7.61
N VAL A 55 -0.10 -7.36 -8.70
CA VAL A 55 -0.59 -7.53 -10.07
C VAL A 55 -1.05 -8.97 -10.29
N VAL A 56 -0.22 -9.96 -9.92
CA VAL A 56 -0.57 -11.38 -10.05
C VAL A 56 -1.76 -11.76 -9.18
N ALA A 57 -1.93 -11.13 -8.01
CA ALA A 57 -3.08 -11.34 -7.14
C ALA A 57 -4.34 -10.57 -7.58
N GLY A 58 -4.25 -9.69 -8.59
CA GLY A 58 -5.37 -8.84 -9.02
C GLY A 58 -5.82 -7.83 -7.95
N VAL A 59 -4.91 -7.40 -7.08
CA VAL A 59 -5.20 -6.49 -5.97
C VAL A 59 -4.89 -5.05 -6.37
N PRO A 60 -5.87 -4.12 -6.31
CA PRO A 60 -5.63 -2.72 -6.61
C PRO A 60 -4.73 -2.07 -5.54
N MET A 61 -3.99 -1.05 -5.94
CA MET A 61 -2.93 -0.46 -5.11
C MET A 61 -3.17 1.01 -4.77
N ILE A 62 -2.68 1.41 -3.61
CA ILE A 62 -2.35 2.81 -3.31
C ILE A 62 -0.83 2.90 -3.40
N ALA A 63 -0.35 3.58 -4.43
CA ALA A 63 1.07 3.69 -4.73
C ALA A 63 1.68 4.88 -3.99
N TRP A 64 2.53 4.57 -3.02
CA TRP A 64 3.21 5.55 -2.16
C TRP A 64 4.74 5.34 -2.24
N PRO A 65 5.38 5.70 -3.36
CA PRO A 65 6.81 5.50 -3.54
C PRO A 65 7.60 6.35 -2.54
N LEU A 66 8.74 5.84 -2.06
CA LEU A 66 9.64 6.56 -1.16
C LEU A 66 10.83 7.16 -1.94
N HIS A 67 11.53 6.35 -2.75
CA HIS A 67 12.75 6.79 -3.46
C HIS A 67 12.96 6.09 -4.82
N ALA A 68 13.79 6.70 -5.66
CA ALA A 68 14.41 6.11 -6.85
C ALA A 68 13.42 5.48 -7.85
N GLU A 69 13.62 4.22 -8.23
CA GLU A 69 12.86 3.53 -9.27
C GLU A 69 11.38 3.32 -8.92
N GLN A 70 11.03 3.47 -7.64
CA GLN A 70 9.66 3.30 -7.16
C GLN A 70 8.70 4.30 -7.80
N HIS A 71 9.16 5.51 -8.13
CA HIS A 71 8.34 6.49 -8.85
C HIS A 71 8.05 6.05 -10.29
N MET A 72 9.02 5.38 -10.95
CA MET A 72 8.79 4.82 -12.28
C MET A 72 7.76 3.69 -12.22
N ASN A 73 7.87 2.81 -11.22
CA ASN A 73 6.91 1.73 -11.01
C ASN A 73 5.50 2.27 -10.72
N MET A 74 5.38 3.31 -9.90
CA MET A 74 4.12 4.01 -9.65
C MET A 74 3.51 4.54 -10.96
N ASN A 75 4.31 5.20 -11.80
CA ASN A 75 3.81 5.76 -13.05
C ASN A 75 3.27 4.67 -13.98
N VAL A 76 3.99 3.55 -14.14
CA VAL A 76 3.50 2.40 -14.93
C VAL A 76 2.18 1.87 -14.35
N LEU A 77 2.10 1.72 -13.02
CA LEU A 77 0.89 1.21 -12.36
C LEU A 77 -0.33 2.12 -12.52
N ALA A 78 -0.13 3.42 -12.45
CA ALA A 78 -1.21 4.39 -12.51
C ALA A 78 -1.60 4.74 -13.95
N MET A 79 -0.62 4.94 -14.83
CA MET A 79 -0.84 5.46 -16.19
C MET A 79 -1.05 4.34 -17.22
N ASP A 80 -0.32 3.24 -17.12
CA ASP A 80 -0.36 2.17 -18.14
C ASP A 80 -1.29 1.02 -17.73
N MET A 81 -1.35 0.72 -16.42
CA MET A 81 -2.09 -0.44 -15.91
C MET A 81 -3.43 -0.09 -15.26
N GLU A 82 -3.67 1.19 -14.93
CA GLU A 82 -4.88 1.65 -14.21
C GLU A 82 -5.15 0.88 -12.90
N MET A 83 -4.09 0.37 -12.26
CA MET A 83 -4.17 -0.48 -11.06
C MET A 83 -3.86 0.27 -9.77
N ALA A 84 -3.49 1.56 -9.84
CA ALA A 84 -3.06 2.31 -8.67
C ALA A 84 -3.62 3.73 -8.61
N ILE A 85 -4.00 4.15 -7.40
CA ILE A 85 -4.13 5.57 -7.04
C ILE A 85 -2.77 6.03 -6.49
N THR A 86 -2.25 7.14 -7.02
CA THR A 86 -0.97 7.69 -6.60
C THR A 86 -1.12 8.60 -5.39
N VAL A 87 -0.22 8.41 -4.44
CA VAL A 87 -0.01 9.32 -3.31
C VAL A 87 1.07 10.32 -3.70
N GLU A 88 0.72 11.60 -3.75
CA GLU A 88 1.70 12.68 -3.88
C GLU A 88 2.29 12.98 -2.50
N GLN A 89 3.60 12.75 -2.34
CA GLN A 89 4.31 13.29 -1.18
C GLN A 89 4.51 14.79 -1.39
N ARG A 90 3.83 15.62 -0.59
CA ARG A 90 4.11 17.05 -0.52
C ARG A 90 5.13 17.30 0.58
N ASP A 91 6.06 18.22 0.33
CA ASP A 91 6.99 18.74 1.35
C ASP A 91 6.26 19.68 2.34
N GLU A 92 5.06 19.33 2.80
CA GLU A 92 4.28 20.14 3.75
C GLU A 92 4.44 19.60 5.18
N GLU A 93 4.73 20.50 6.13
CA GLU A 93 5.08 20.23 7.53
C GLU A 93 3.95 19.55 8.35
N ASP A 94 2.75 19.41 7.80
CA ASP A 94 1.56 18.92 8.50
C ASP A 94 1.33 17.41 8.40
N GLY A 95 2.11 16.70 7.55
CA GLY A 95 2.13 15.24 7.47
C GLY A 95 0.90 14.61 6.84
N PHE A 96 0.06 15.39 6.15
CA PHE A 96 -1.12 14.89 5.43
C PHE A 96 -0.81 14.60 3.97
N VAL A 97 -1.49 13.60 3.41
CA VAL A 97 -1.38 13.25 1.99
C VAL A 97 -2.76 13.24 1.33
N SER A 98 -2.87 13.93 0.18
CA SER A 98 -4.05 13.92 -0.67
C SER A 98 -3.89 12.91 -1.81
N GLY A 99 -4.94 12.13 -2.10
CA GLY A 99 -4.98 11.30 -3.32
C GLY A 99 -5.22 12.17 -4.55
N GLY A 100 -4.31 12.10 -5.53
CA GLY A 100 -4.53 12.72 -6.85
C GLY A 100 -5.50 11.86 -7.67
N GLY A 101 -6.60 12.46 -8.12
CA GLY A 101 -7.49 11.95 -9.19
C GLY A 101 -7.90 10.48 -9.08
N VAL A 102 -8.98 10.18 -8.37
CA VAL A 102 -9.54 8.82 -8.30
C VAL A 102 -10.27 8.49 -9.60
N GLY A 103 -9.61 7.74 -10.49
CA GLY A 103 -10.29 6.90 -11.48
C GLY A 103 -10.82 5.62 -10.81
N GLU A 104 -11.86 5.00 -11.37
CA GLU A 104 -12.35 3.70 -10.88
C GLU A 104 -11.24 2.64 -10.98
N MET A 105 -10.73 2.17 -9.84
CA MET A 105 -9.78 1.05 -9.81
C MET A 105 -10.50 -0.23 -10.23
N ARG A 106 -10.05 -0.84 -11.33
CA ARG A 106 -10.62 -2.09 -11.85
C ARG A 106 -9.73 -3.26 -11.48
N LYS A 107 -10.35 -4.36 -11.01
CA LYS A 107 -9.65 -5.63 -10.89
C LYS A 107 -9.30 -6.13 -12.29
N MET A 108 -8.07 -6.57 -12.48
CA MET A 108 -7.63 -7.17 -13.73
C MET A 108 -8.32 -8.54 -13.88
N GLY A 109 -9.27 -8.64 -14.81
CA GLY A 109 -9.93 -9.90 -15.17
C GLY A 109 -10.96 -10.39 -14.15
N SER A 110 -12.23 -10.17 -14.49
CA SER A 110 -13.37 -11.05 -14.18
C SER A 110 -14.09 -11.40 -15.47
#